data_AF-A0A3C0HAG5-F1
#
_entry.id   AF-A0A3C0HAG5-F1
#
_cell.length_a   1.000
_cell.length_b   1.000
_cell.length_c   1.000
_cell.angle_alpha   90.00
_cell.angle_beta   90.00
_cell.angle_gamma   90.00
#
_symmetry.space_group_name_H-M   'P 1'
#
loop_
_entity.id
_entity.type
_entity.pdbx_description
1 polymer ?
#
loop_
_entity_poly.entity_id
_entity_poly.type
_entity_poly.pdbx_seq_one_letter_code
_entity_poly.pdbx_strand_id
1 'polypeptide(L)'
;FMNKVDLVDDEEMLELVEMEVRELLDAYEFGGDDASVIAGSALKALEDDSTAKQQIRDLMAAVDADIPEPVRDVDKPFLMPIEDV
;
A
#
# COMPACT_ATOMS: atom_id res chain seq x y z
N PHE A 1 -2.27 -2.21 -0.09
CA PHE A 1 -3.61 -1.64 -0.36
C PHE A 1 -4.45 -2.67 -1.11
N MET A 2 -5.58 -3.06 -0.54
CA MET A 2 -6.53 -4.00 -1.14
C MET A 2 -7.62 -3.19 -1.85
N ASN A 3 -7.56 -3.14 -3.17
CA ASN A 3 -8.45 -2.31 -3.98
C ASN A 3 -9.73 -3.06 -4.39
N LYS A 4 -10.77 -2.31 -4.77
CA LYS A 4 -12.07 -2.79 -5.26
C LYS A 4 -12.93 -3.50 -4.21
N VAL A 5 -12.77 -3.10 -2.94
CA VAL A 5 -13.57 -3.64 -1.83
C VAL A 5 -15.06 -3.33 -2.00
N ASP A 6 -15.42 -2.32 -2.80
CA ASP A 6 -16.79 -2.02 -3.17
C ASP A 6 -17.50 -3.09 -4.02
N LEU A 7 -16.76 -4.05 -4.58
CA LEU A 7 -17.30 -5.16 -5.37
C LEU A 7 -17.42 -6.47 -4.57
N VAL A 8 -16.94 -6.48 -3.32
CA VAL A 8 -16.92 -7.65 -2.45
C VAL A 8 -17.69 -7.32 -1.17
N ASP A 9 -18.87 -7.91 -1.03
CA ASP A 9 -19.77 -7.67 0.11
C ASP A 9 -19.47 -8.57 1.31
N ASP A 10 -18.61 -9.58 1.14
CA ASP A 10 -18.29 -10.57 2.16
C ASP A 10 -16.97 -10.22 2.88
N GLU A 11 -17.07 -9.90 4.16
CA GLU A 11 -15.96 -9.53 5.02
C GLU A 11 -15.01 -10.72 5.27
N GLU A 12 -15.51 -11.96 5.35
CA GLU A 12 -14.68 -13.16 5.55
C GLU A 12 -13.77 -13.40 4.34
N MET A 13 -14.25 -13.08 3.13
CA MET A 13 -13.45 -13.18 1.90
C MET A 13 -12.30 -12.16 1.87
N LEU A 14 -12.52 -10.95 2.40
CA LEU A 14 -11.49 -9.91 2.47
C LEU A 14 -10.42 -10.26 3.49
N GLU A 15 -10.82 -10.78 4.66
CA GLU A 15 -9.89 -11.26 5.69
C GLU A 15 -9.03 -12.43 5.17
N LEU A 16 -9.63 -13.36 4.42
CA LEU A 16 -8.89 -14.49 3.83
C LEU A 16 -7.83 -14.00 2.84
N VAL A 17 -8.19 -13.07 1.95
CA VAL A 17 -7.24 -12.50 0.98
C VAL A 17 -6.14 -11.71 1.68
N GLU A 18 -6.46 -11.00 2.76
CA GLU A 18 -5.43 -10.33 3.56
C GLU A 18 -4.44 -11.33 4.15
N MET A 19 -4.92 -12.43 4.74
CA MET A 19 -4.05 -13.49 5.26
C MET A 19 -3.15 -14.08 4.18
N GLU A 20 -3.69 -14.40 3.00
CA GLU A 20 -2.90 -14.94 1.88
C GLU A 20 -1.82 -13.96 1.41
N VAL A 21 -2.11 -12.66 1.38
CA VAL A 21 -1.13 -11.63 1.00
C VAL A 21 -0.02 -11.52 2.06
N ARG A 22 -0.36 -11.59 3.35
CA ARG A 22 0.63 -11.55 4.44
C ARG A 22 1.53 -12.78 4.40
N GLU A 23 0.95 -13.97 4.27
CA GLU A 23 1.71 -15.22 4.13
C GLU A 23 2.66 -15.17 2.92
N LEU A 24 2.23 -14.59 1.80
CA LEU A 24 3.08 -14.42 0.63
C LEU A 24 4.26 -13.47 0.90
N LEU A 25 4.02 -12.35 1.59
CA LEU A 25 5.08 -11.42 1.98
C LEU A 25 6.10 -12.07 2.91
N ASP A 26 5.63 -12.86 3.88
CA ASP A 26 6.50 -13.61 4.79
C ASP A 26 7.30 -14.69 4.08
N ALA A 27 6.69 -15.38 3.10
CA ALA A 27 7.39 -16.36 2.28
C ALA A 27 8.58 -15.77 1.50
N TYR A 28 8.57 -14.45 1.25
CA TYR A 28 9.64 -13.71 0.60
C TYR A 28 10.44 -12.81 1.55
N GLU A 29 10.32 -13.01 2.86
CA GLU A 29 11.09 -12.28 3.90
C GLU A 29 10.81 -10.76 3.96
N PHE A 30 9.61 -10.32 3.55
CA PHE A 30 9.22 -8.90 3.58
C PHE A 30 8.49 -8.46 4.87
N GLY A 31 8.21 -9.37 5.81
CA GLY A 31 7.50 -9.06 7.06
C GLY A 31 6.01 -8.79 6.84
N GLY A 32 5.29 -9.80 6.34
CA GLY A 32 3.86 -9.77 6.08
C GLY A 32 3.02 -9.47 7.32
N ASP A 33 3.42 -9.98 8.50
CA ASP A 33 2.76 -9.68 9.77
C ASP A 33 2.80 -8.18 10.14
N ASP A 34 3.91 -7.49 9.84
CA ASP A 34 4.11 -6.07 10.17
C ASP A 34 3.59 -5.13 9.08
N ALA A 35 3.22 -5.65 7.91
CA ALA A 35 2.79 -4.83 6.79
C ALA A 35 1.41 -4.19 7.01
N SER A 36 1.29 -2.88 6.75
CA SER A 36 0.00 -2.20 6.74
C SER A 36 -0.84 -2.58 5.52
N VAL A 37 -1.98 -3.22 5.76
CA VAL A 37 -2.98 -3.56 4.73
C VAL A 37 -4.22 -2.69 4.93
N ILE A 38 -4.51 -1.84 3.95
CA ILE A 38 -5.69 -0.98 3.95
C ILE A 38 -6.61 -1.38 2.82
N ALA A 39 -7.85 -1.70 3.19
CA ALA A 39 -8.95 -2.07 2.32
C ALA A 39 -9.68 -0.81 1.83
N GLY A 40 -9.93 -0.72 0.52
CA GLY A 40 -10.71 0.39 -0.02
C GLY A 40 -11.05 0.31 -1.50
N SER A 41 -11.61 1.41 -2.00
CA SER A 41 -11.99 1.54 -3.42
C SER A 41 -11.39 2.80 -4.04
N ALA A 42 -10.36 2.61 -4.86
CA ALA A 42 -9.76 3.73 -5.60
C ALA A 42 -10.73 4.34 -6.64
N LEU A 43 -11.65 3.53 -7.19
CA LEU A 43 -12.66 4.04 -8.12
C LEU A 43 -13.63 4.99 -7.42
N LYS A 44 -14.21 4.57 -6.29
CA LYS A 44 -15.12 5.45 -5.53
C LYS A 44 -14.40 6.70 -5.02
N ALA A 45 -13.13 6.60 -4.65
CA ALA A 45 -12.32 7.75 -4.27
C ALA A 45 -12.18 8.78 -5.40
N LEU A 46 -12.06 8.31 -6.66
CA LEU A 46 -12.05 9.15 -7.85
C LEU A 46 -13.44 9.71 -8.19
N GLU A 47 -14.51 8.99 -7.87
CA GLU A 47 -15.92 9.41 -8.02
C GLU A 47 -16.39 10.37 -6.90
N ASP A 48 -15.44 10.92 -6.14
CA ASP A 48 -15.64 11.92 -5.11
C ASP A 48 -16.24 11.42 -3.77
N ASP A 49 -16.36 10.10 -3.57
CA ASP A 49 -16.85 9.49 -2.32
C ASP A 49 -15.93 9.81 -1.13
N SER A 50 -16.51 10.36 -0.06
CA SER A 50 -15.75 10.82 1.11
C SER A 50 -15.09 9.70 1.88
N THR A 51 -15.74 8.54 1.98
CA THR A 51 -15.24 7.38 2.72
C THR A 51 -14.06 6.75 1.98
N ALA A 52 -14.22 6.57 0.66
CA ALA A 52 -13.17 6.03 -0.19
C ALA A 52 -11.95 6.96 -0.27
N LYS A 53 -12.15 8.27 -0.30
CA LYS A 53 -11.05 9.24 -0.17
C LYS A 53 -10.32 9.13 1.16
N GLN A 54 -11.05 8.90 2.25
CA GLN A 54 -10.43 8.71 3.56
C GLN A 54 -9.55 7.46 3.57
N GLN A 55 -9.99 6.35 2.98
CA GLN A 55 -9.16 5.14 2.85
C GLN A 55 -7.84 5.39 2.10
N ILE A 56 -7.84 6.26 1.09
CA ILE A 56 -6.60 6.70 0.41
C ILE A 56 -5.73 7.58 1.32
N ARG A 57 -6.33 8.44 2.14
CA ARG A 57 -5.58 9.23 3.13
C ARG A 57 -4.95 8.33 4.20
N ASP A 58 -5.68 7.32 4.64
CA ASP A 58 -5.17 6.34 5.60
C ASP A 58 -4.02 5.54 4.98
N LEU A 59 -4.10 5.22 3.68
CA LEU A 59 -2.99 4.59 2.95
C LEU A 59 -1.73 5.48 2.95
N MET A 60 -1.89 6.77 2.65
CA MET A 60 -0.76 7.69 2.69
C MET A 60 -0.20 7.86 4.10
N ALA A 61 -1.05 7.86 5.12
CA ALA A 61 -0.62 7.94 6.51
C ALA A 61 0.19 6.71 6.94
N ALA A 62 -0.22 5.50 6.52
CA ALA A 62 0.55 4.28 6.76
C ALA A 62 1.90 4.30 6.03
N VAL A 63 1.93 4.78 4.79
CA VAL A 63 3.19 4.98 4.04
C VAL A 63 4.13 5.91 4.79
N ASP A 64 3.64 7.05 5.27
CA ASP A 64 4.45 8.02 6.03
C ASP A 64 4.93 7.46 7.38
N ALA A 65 4.18 6.53 8.00
CA ALA A 65 4.52 5.93 9.28
C ALA A 65 5.50 4.75 9.16
N ASP A 66 5.29 3.88 8.15
CA ASP A 66 5.99 2.61 8.02
C ASP A 66 7.27 2.73 7.16
N ILE A 67 7.30 3.66 6.20
CA ILE A 67 8.44 3.83 5.29
C ILE A 67 9.36 4.94 5.82
N PRO A 68 10.55 4.60 6.34
CA PRO A 68 11.47 5.62 6.83
C PRO A 68 12.01 6.48 5.68
N GLU A 69 12.30 7.75 5.98
CA GLU A 69 12.91 8.65 5.00
C GLU A 69 14.28 8.10 4.58
N PRO A 70 14.51 7.86 3.27
CA PRO A 70 15.77 7.30 2.80
C PRO A 70 16.91 8.31 2.93
N VAL A 71 18.08 7.83 3.36
CA VAL A 71 19.29 8.67 3.46
C VAL A 71 19.74 9.06 2.06
N ARG A 72 19.86 10.38 1.83
CA ARG A 72 20.31 10.93 0.54
C ARG A 72 21.82 10.92 0.44
N ASP A 73 22.36 10.25 -0.56
CA ASP A 73 23.80 10.12 -0.82
C ASP A 73 24.40 11.34 -1.55
N VAL A 74 24.28 12.54 -0.97
CA VAL A 74 24.71 13.80 -1.62
C VAL A 74 26.23 13.97 -1.73
N ASP A 75 26.99 13.26 -0.90
CA ASP A 75 28.46 13.35 -0.84
C ASP A 75 29.16 12.31 -1.75
N LYS A 76 28.40 11.45 -2.44
CA LYS A 76 28.94 10.44 -3.35
C LYS A 76 29.19 11.02 -4.75
N PRO A 77 30.03 10.38 -5.58
CA PRO A 77 30.18 10.77 -6.99
C PRO A 77 28.82 10.77 -7.71
N PHE A 78 28.65 11.71 -8.64
CA PHE A 78 27.42 11.82 -9.41
C PHE A 78 27.11 10.51 -10.15
N LEU A 79 25.92 9.98 -9.89
CA LEU A 79 25.36 8.82 -10.56
C LEU A 79 23.88 9.11 -10.80
N MET A 80 23.45 9.06 -12.07
CA MET A 80 22.06 9.27 -12.46
C MET A 80 21.64 8.12 -13.39
N PRO A 81 20.71 7.25 -12.95
CA PRO A 81 20.07 6.30 -13.84
C PRO A 81 19.23 7.03 -14.90
N ILE A 82 19.42 6.70 -16.18
CA ILE A 82 18.55 7.21 -17.26
C ILE A 82 17.33 6.28 -17.33
N GLU A 83 16.14 6.82 -17.09
CA GLU A 83 14.89 6.04 -17.10
C GLU A 83 14.24 5.97 -18.50
N ASP A 84 14.31 7.05 -19.28
CA ASP A 84 13.80 7.12 -20.66
C ASP A 84 14.56 8.17 -21.48
N VAL A 85 14.46 8.13 -22.82
CA VAL A 85 15.14 9.05 -23.78
C VAL A 85 14.21 10.12 -24.34
#